data_AF-A0A0A6PJ75-F1
#
_entry.id   AF-A0A0A6PJ75-F1
#
_cell.length_a   1.000
_cell.length_b   1.000
_cell.length_c   1.000
_cell.angle_alpha   90.00
_cell.angle_beta   90.00
_cell.angle_gamma   90.00
#
_symmetry.space_group_name_H-M   'P 1'
#
loop_
_entity.id
_entity.type
_entity.pdbx_description
1 polymer ?
#
loop_
_entity_poly.entity_id
_entity_poly.type
_entity_poly.pdbx_seq_one_letter_code
_entity_poly.pdbx_strand_id
1 'polypeptide(L)'
;MNILHGTWIPKADDDFIQNGKFYLWVESSYPSKKTKTSKGIHPNHLNQKDLLSFIGSLLGLSSGDIAIQYFLLPTAKNQPLPSPELSRYLEVEIPKTITLQSWKINCYALSNIIKTLNDIHFLKIANSLVYDCVYRETKSSVGDSALAEYKLWHSWQQKLLTANATFYLGFQLQEAKNSY
;
A
#
# COMPACT_ATOMS: atom_id res chain seq x y z
N MET A 1 -5.92 9.94 8.70
CA MET A 1 -5.07 9.49 7.59
C MET A 1 -5.59 8.17 7.05
N ASN A 2 -5.55 7.98 5.73
CA ASN A 2 -5.87 6.71 5.06
C ASN A 2 -4.63 6.24 4.29
N ILE A 3 -4.32 4.96 4.36
CA ILE A 3 -3.21 4.32 3.64
C ILE A 3 -3.79 3.26 2.72
N LEU A 4 -3.47 3.38 1.43
CA LEU A 4 -3.88 2.42 0.41
C LEU A 4 -2.84 1.30 0.31
N HIS A 5 -3.27 0.10 0.62
CA HIS A 5 -2.49 -1.12 0.50
C HIS A 5 -2.87 -1.87 -0.77
N GLY A 6 -1.88 -2.42 -1.47
CA GLY A 6 -2.08 -3.22 -2.67
C GLY A 6 -1.35 -4.56 -2.57
N THR A 7 -2.02 -5.65 -2.95
CA THR A 7 -1.44 -6.99 -2.90
C THR A 7 -1.92 -7.83 -4.07
N TRP A 8 -0.97 -8.47 -4.77
CA TRP A 8 -1.27 -9.55 -5.70
C TRP A 8 -1.46 -10.85 -4.93
N ILE A 9 -2.62 -11.49 -5.08
CA ILE A 9 -2.88 -12.81 -4.50
C ILE A 9 -2.95 -13.81 -5.66
N PRO A 10 -1.97 -14.74 -5.76
CA PRO A 10 -1.96 -15.73 -6.82
C PRO A 10 -3.13 -16.70 -6.64
N LYS A 11 -3.62 -17.23 -7.76
CA LYS A 11 -4.50 -18.39 -7.77
C LYS A 11 -3.66 -19.61 -7.40
N ALA A 12 -4.21 -20.49 -6.57
CA ALA A 12 -3.57 -21.75 -6.23
C ALA A 12 -3.82 -22.75 -7.37
N ASP A 13 -3.17 -22.51 -8.52
CA ASP A 13 -3.07 -23.46 -9.62
C ASP A 13 -1.60 -23.71 -9.98
N ASP A 14 -1.33 -24.87 -10.58
CA ASP A 14 0.01 -25.31 -10.96
C ASP A 14 0.41 -24.81 -12.36
N ASP A 15 -0.32 -23.83 -12.90
CA ASP A 15 -0.08 -23.29 -14.24
C ASP A 15 1.13 -22.35 -14.27
N PHE A 16 1.90 -22.40 -15.36
CA PHE A 16 3.07 -21.52 -15.56
C PHE A 16 2.72 -20.03 -15.61
N ILE A 17 1.48 -19.71 -15.99
CA ILE A 17 0.96 -18.34 -15.98
C ILE A 17 0.58 -18.01 -14.54
N GLN A 18 1.22 -16.99 -13.95
CA GLN A 18 0.85 -16.47 -12.65
C GLN A 18 -0.54 -15.81 -12.71
N ASN A 19 -1.57 -16.64 -12.61
CA ASN A 19 -2.95 -16.22 -12.47
C ASN A 19 -3.18 -15.70 -11.06
N GLY A 20 -4.14 -14.80 -10.91
CA GLY A 20 -4.43 -14.21 -9.61
C GLY A 20 -5.29 -12.98 -9.73
N LYS A 21 -5.46 -12.29 -8.61
CA LYS A 21 -6.16 -11.01 -8.56
C LYS A 21 -5.35 -10.03 -7.75
N PHE A 22 -5.32 -8.79 -8.21
CA PHE A 22 -4.77 -7.69 -7.44
C PHE A 22 -5.87 -7.09 -6.57
N TYR A 23 -5.58 -6.96 -5.28
CA TYR A 23 -6.51 -6.48 -4.28
C TYR A 23 -6.01 -5.18 -3.66
N LEU A 24 -6.91 -4.21 -3.53
CA LEU A 24 -6.69 -2.97 -2.79
C LEU A 24 -7.47 -3.00 -1.49
N TRP A 25 -6.87 -2.55 -0.40
CA TRP A 25 -7.60 -2.25 0.84
C TRP A 25 -7.06 -0.99 1.49
N VAL A 26 -7.86 -0.39 2.36
CA VAL A 26 -7.51 0.88 3.00
C VAL A 26 -7.44 0.70 4.50
N GLU A 27 -6.32 1.12 5.06
CA GLU A 27 -6.11 1.25 6.49
C GLU A 27 -6.35 2.70 6.91
N SER A 28 -7.19 2.92 7.91
CA SER A 28 -7.58 4.25 8.37
C SER A 28 -7.21 4.49 9.82
N SER A 29 -6.72 5.69 10.12
CA SER A 29 -6.58 6.18 11.51
C SER A 29 -7.93 6.45 12.18
N TYR A 30 -9.03 6.51 11.41
CA TYR A 30 -10.39 6.72 11.90
C TYR A 30 -11.26 5.54 11.47
N PRO A 31 -11.14 4.37 12.13
CA PRO A 31 -11.94 3.21 11.76
C PRO A 31 -13.44 3.54 11.82
N SER A 32 -14.20 3.05 10.84
CA SER A 32 -15.64 3.27 10.78
C SER A 32 -16.28 2.79 12.10
N LYS A 33 -16.98 3.69 12.79
CA LYS A 33 -17.63 3.37 14.08
C LYS A 33 -18.58 2.18 13.87
N LYS A 34 -18.37 1.12 14.66
CA LYS A 34 -19.20 -0.10 14.77
C LYS A 34 -18.96 -1.18 13.69
N THR A 35 -17.82 -1.84 13.75
CA THR A 35 -17.85 -3.31 13.75
C THR A 35 -17.72 -3.73 15.20
N LYS A 36 -18.72 -4.43 15.76
CA LYS A 36 -18.44 -5.31 16.91
C LYS A 36 -17.23 -6.11 16.45
N THR A 37 -16.11 -6.05 17.18
CA THR A 37 -14.88 -6.77 16.85
C THR A 37 -15.16 -8.27 16.88
N SER A 38 -15.80 -8.79 15.83
CA SER A 38 -15.86 -10.21 15.59
C SER A 38 -14.41 -10.65 15.43
N LYS A 39 -14.04 -11.65 16.22
CA LYS A 39 -12.68 -12.14 16.35
C LYS A 39 -12.00 -12.26 14.97
N GLY A 40 -10.86 -11.59 14.81
CA GLY A 40 -10.05 -11.65 13.58
C GLY A 40 -10.47 -10.73 12.43
N ILE A 41 -11.32 -9.72 12.62
CA ILE A 41 -11.50 -8.62 11.62
C ILE A 41 -10.50 -7.50 11.91
N HIS A 42 -9.80 -7.02 10.89
CA HIS A 42 -8.85 -5.92 11.04
C HIS A 42 -9.57 -4.62 11.46
N PRO A 43 -9.28 -4.04 12.63
CA PRO A 43 -10.07 -2.96 13.20
C PRO A 43 -9.97 -1.66 12.38
N ASN A 44 -8.82 -1.43 11.73
CA ASN A 44 -8.54 -0.20 11.01
C ASN A 44 -8.86 -0.27 9.51
N HIS A 45 -9.50 -1.34 9.04
CA HIS A 45 -9.87 -1.40 7.63
C HIS A 45 -11.15 -0.60 7.33
N LEU A 46 -11.33 -0.15 6.09
CA LEU A 46 -12.63 0.37 5.67
C LEU A 46 -13.65 -0.77 5.51
N ASN A 47 -14.91 -0.52 5.88
CA ASN A 47 -16.01 -1.42 5.53
C ASN A 47 -16.30 -1.36 4.02
N GLN A 48 -17.10 -2.29 3.51
CA GLN A 48 -17.42 -2.40 2.09
C GLN A 48 -17.92 -1.08 1.45
N LYS A 49 -18.85 -0.38 2.11
CA LYS A 49 -19.44 0.87 1.60
C LYS A 49 -18.40 1.99 1.54
N ASP A 50 -17.65 2.17 2.64
CA ASP A 50 -16.64 3.22 2.74
C ASP A 50 -15.46 2.95 1.80
N LEU A 51 -15.09 1.68 1.60
CA LEU A 51 -14.06 1.27 0.66
C LEU A 51 -14.46 1.58 -0.78
N LEU A 52 -15.69 1.23 -1.19
CA LEU A 52 -16.20 1.55 -2.54
C LEU A 52 -16.23 3.07 -2.77
N SER A 53 -16.72 3.83 -1.78
CA SER A 53 -16.74 5.30 -1.86
C SER A 53 -15.33 5.88 -2.00
N PHE A 54 -14.37 5.38 -1.20
CA PHE A 54 -12.99 5.83 -1.24
C PHE A 54 -12.32 5.53 -2.59
N ILE A 55 -12.46 4.30 -3.09
CA ILE A 55 -11.89 3.88 -4.37
C ILE A 55 -12.55 4.62 -5.54
N GLY A 56 -13.87 4.82 -5.50
CA GLY A 56 -14.59 5.62 -6.49
C GLY A 56 -14.12 7.08 -6.53
N SER A 57 -13.90 7.69 -5.36
CA SER A 57 -13.39 9.05 -5.27
C SER A 57 -11.92 9.17 -5.68
N LEU A 58 -11.07 8.19 -5.35
CA LEU A 58 -9.63 8.26 -5.60
C LEU A 58 -9.28 7.89 -7.05
N LEU A 59 -9.91 6.84 -7.59
CA LEU A 59 -9.54 6.21 -8.85
C LEU A 59 -10.62 6.33 -9.94
N GLY A 60 -11.77 6.95 -9.63
CA GLY A 60 -12.91 7.02 -10.56
C GLY A 60 -13.59 5.67 -10.80
N LEU A 61 -13.33 4.67 -9.95
CA LEU A 61 -13.87 3.31 -10.09
C LEU A 61 -15.14 3.15 -9.27
N SER A 62 -16.30 3.38 -9.90
CA SER A 62 -17.61 3.38 -9.24
C SER A 62 -18.26 1.98 -9.10
N SER A 63 -17.74 0.99 -9.82
CA SER A 63 -18.19 -0.40 -9.76
C SER A 63 -16.98 -1.32 -9.57
N GLY A 64 -17.07 -2.27 -8.65
CA GLY A 64 -16.05 -3.28 -8.48
C GLY A 64 -16.37 -4.26 -7.37
N ASP A 65 -15.67 -5.40 -7.42
CA ASP A 65 -15.95 -6.52 -6.55
C ASP A 65 -15.20 -6.34 -5.23
N ILE A 66 -15.96 -6.30 -4.13
CA ILE A 66 -15.39 -6.39 -2.79
C ILE A 66 -15.36 -7.86 -2.37
N ALA A 67 -14.18 -8.33 -1.98
CA ALA A 67 -13.98 -9.67 -1.44
C ALA A 67 -13.29 -9.59 -0.07
N ILE A 68 -13.60 -10.56 0.80
CA ILE A 68 -12.89 -10.70 2.08
C ILE A 68 -11.66 -11.56 1.84
N GLN A 69 -10.48 -10.96 2.04
CA GLN A 69 -9.21 -11.67 2.01
C GLN A 69 -8.63 -11.79 3.42
N TYR A 70 -7.71 -12.74 3.60
CA TYR A 70 -7.06 -13.03 4.86
C TYR A 70 -5.58 -12.68 4.76
N PHE A 71 -5.09 -11.87 5.69
CA PHE A 71 -3.69 -11.45 5.74
C PHE A 71 -3.06 -11.88 7.06
N LEU A 72 -1.86 -12.43 6.99
CA LEU A 72 -1.02 -12.64 8.17
C LEU A 72 -0.35 -11.33 8.53
N LEU A 73 -0.74 -10.72 9.66
CA LEU A 73 -0.23 -9.41 10.07
C LEU A 73 0.46 -9.48 11.43
N PRO A 74 1.51 -8.66 11.66
CA PRO A 74 2.11 -8.46 12.96
C PRO A 74 1.04 -8.10 13.99
N THR A 75 1.01 -8.83 15.11
CA THR A 75 -0.05 -8.76 16.11
C THR A 75 0.56 -8.77 17.49
N ALA A 76 0.15 -7.80 18.32
CA ALA A 76 0.50 -7.71 19.73
C ALA A 76 -0.77 -7.51 20.54
N LYS A 77 -0.85 -8.15 21.72
CA LYS A 77 -2.03 -8.06 22.61
C LYS A 77 -3.37 -8.34 21.87
N ASN A 78 -3.37 -9.29 20.93
CA ASN A 78 -4.52 -9.66 20.08
C ASN A 78 -5.07 -8.50 19.23
N GLN A 79 -4.25 -7.52 18.89
CA GLN A 79 -4.57 -6.45 17.94
C GLN A 79 -3.49 -6.40 16.86
N PRO A 80 -3.87 -6.21 15.58
CA PRO A 80 -2.89 -6.06 14.53
C PRO A 80 -2.16 -4.74 14.77
N LEU A 81 -0.84 -4.76 14.58
CA LEU A 81 -0.06 -3.53 14.55
C LEU A 81 -0.44 -2.75 13.29
N PRO A 82 -0.50 -1.41 13.38
CA PRO A 82 -0.66 -0.59 12.20
C PRO A 82 0.48 -0.79 11.20
N SER A 83 0.24 -0.43 9.93
CA SER A 83 1.35 -0.34 8.97
C SER A 83 2.42 0.65 9.42
N PRO A 84 3.68 0.52 8.95
CA PRO A 84 4.77 1.41 9.37
C PRO A 84 4.48 2.91 9.16
N GLU A 85 3.79 3.27 8.07
CA GLU A 85 3.32 4.63 7.82
C GLU A 85 2.33 5.10 8.88
N LEU A 86 1.33 4.26 9.20
CA LEU A 86 0.32 4.61 10.19
C LEU A 86 0.89 4.65 11.60
N SER A 87 1.78 3.71 11.94
CA SER A 87 2.49 3.67 13.22
C SER A 87 3.29 4.94 13.46
N ARG A 88 3.99 5.46 12.43
CA ARG A 88 4.70 6.74 12.54
C ARG A 88 3.74 7.90 12.77
N TYR A 89 2.62 7.95 12.03
CA TYR A 89 1.61 9.00 12.19
C TYR A 89 0.94 8.98 13.57
N LEU A 90 0.72 7.79 14.12
CA LEU A 90 0.08 7.59 15.42
C LEU A 90 1.09 7.56 16.59
N GLU A 91 2.38 7.70 16.32
CA GLU A 91 3.47 7.60 17.32
C GLU A 91 3.39 6.30 18.15
N VAL A 92 3.05 5.19 17.50
CA VAL A 92 2.88 3.89 18.17
C VAL A 92 4.24 3.30 18.53
N GLU A 93 4.44 3.04 19.82
CA GLU A 93 5.59 2.28 20.29
C GLU A 93 5.57 0.84 19.77
N ILE A 94 6.73 0.38 19.31
CA ILE A 94 6.89 -1.00 18.82
C ILE A 94 6.89 -1.96 20.02
N PRO A 95 5.95 -2.91 20.11
CA PRO A 95 5.91 -3.84 21.24
C PRO A 95 7.07 -4.83 21.22
N LYS A 96 7.46 -5.31 22.42
CA LYS A 96 8.54 -6.30 22.58
C LYS A 96 8.17 -7.70 22.06
N THR A 97 6.89 -8.05 22.08
CA THR A 97 6.38 -9.36 21.63
C THR A 97 5.42 -9.18 20.47
N ILE A 98 5.76 -9.81 19.35
CA ILE A 98 5.01 -9.74 18.09
C ILE A 98 4.80 -11.18 17.60
N THR A 99 3.58 -11.50 17.21
CA THR A 99 3.21 -12.76 16.57
C THR A 99 2.49 -12.49 15.25
N LEU A 100 2.48 -13.44 14.33
CA LEU A 100 1.64 -13.34 13.14
C LEU A 100 0.28 -13.96 13.43
N GLN A 101 -0.79 -13.23 13.11
CA GLN A 101 -2.16 -13.75 13.19
C GLN A 101 -2.90 -13.41 11.90
N SER A 102 -3.90 -14.22 11.57
CA SER A 102 -4.74 -14.03 10.38
C SER A 102 -5.84 -13.00 10.65
N TRP A 103 -5.96 -12.02 9.77
CA TRP A 103 -6.93 -10.94 9.83
C TRP A 103 -7.77 -10.87 8.55
N LYS A 104 -9.09 -10.83 8.72
CA LYS A 104 -10.08 -10.64 7.67
C LYS A 104 -10.13 -9.18 7.26
N ILE A 105 -9.97 -8.92 5.97
CA ILE A 105 -9.93 -7.57 5.39
C ILE A 105 -10.86 -7.49 4.18
N ASN A 106 -11.68 -6.43 4.10
CA ASN A 106 -12.42 -6.11 2.89
C ASN A 106 -11.45 -5.54 1.86
N CYS A 107 -11.43 -6.14 0.67
CA CYS A 107 -10.55 -5.76 -0.41
C CYS A 107 -11.34 -5.51 -1.69
N TYR A 108 -10.98 -4.46 -2.42
CA TYR A 108 -11.45 -4.18 -3.76
C TYR A 108 -10.58 -4.94 -4.78
N ALA A 109 -11.19 -5.83 -5.57
CA ALA A 109 -10.49 -6.55 -6.62
C ALA A 109 -10.35 -5.68 -7.88
N LEU A 110 -9.12 -5.51 -8.35
CA LEU A 110 -8.85 -4.78 -9.59
C LEU A 110 -9.10 -5.66 -10.82
N SER A 111 -9.84 -5.11 -11.78
CA SER A 111 -10.07 -5.72 -13.09
C SER A 111 -9.02 -5.30 -14.13
N ASN A 112 -8.63 -4.01 -14.15
CA ASN A 112 -7.62 -3.49 -15.08
C ASN A 112 -6.34 -3.05 -14.33
N ILE A 113 -5.55 -4.04 -13.94
CA ILE A 113 -4.43 -3.87 -12.99
C ILE A 113 -3.41 -2.85 -13.50
N ILE A 114 -2.93 -3.01 -14.73
CA ILE A 114 -1.86 -2.15 -15.26
C ILE A 114 -2.31 -0.69 -15.36
N LYS A 115 -3.51 -0.45 -15.89
CA LYS A 115 -4.07 0.90 -15.96
C LYS A 115 -4.21 1.49 -14.57
N THR A 116 -4.83 0.76 -13.63
CA THR A 116 -5.07 1.28 -12.28
C THR A 116 -3.77 1.52 -11.50
N LEU A 117 -2.75 0.67 -11.65
CA LEU A 117 -1.45 0.90 -11.04
C LEU A 117 -0.76 2.14 -11.61
N ASN A 118 -0.87 2.37 -12.91
CA ASN A 118 -0.41 3.61 -13.53
C ASN A 118 -1.18 4.82 -12.98
N ASP A 119 -2.52 4.75 -12.90
CA ASP A 119 -3.35 5.82 -12.34
C ASP A 119 -2.93 6.14 -10.88
N ILE A 120 -2.68 5.12 -10.04
CA ILE A 120 -2.17 5.27 -8.67
C ILE A 120 -0.78 5.93 -8.67
N HIS A 121 0.11 5.50 -9.56
CA HIS A 121 1.45 6.07 -9.69
C HIS A 121 1.40 7.55 -10.08
N PHE A 122 0.56 7.90 -11.06
CA PHE A 122 0.33 9.29 -11.45
C PHE A 122 -0.25 10.12 -10.31
N LEU A 123 -1.21 9.59 -9.54
CA LEU A 123 -1.75 10.29 -8.35
C LEU A 123 -0.70 10.53 -7.27
N LYS A 124 0.25 9.60 -7.08
CA LYS A 124 1.39 9.80 -6.18
C LYS A 124 2.33 10.91 -6.67
N ILE A 125 2.57 10.99 -7.98
CA ILE A 125 3.44 12.02 -8.57
C ILE A 125 2.76 13.38 -8.62
N ALA A 126 1.46 13.44 -8.97
CA ALA A 126 0.69 14.67 -9.07
C ALA A 126 0.61 15.43 -7.73
N ASN A 127 0.71 14.70 -6.62
CA ASN A 127 0.78 15.27 -5.27
C ASN A 127 2.21 15.33 -4.71
N SER A 128 3.22 15.18 -5.58
CA SER A 128 4.63 15.30 -5.22
C SER A 128 5.20 16.65 -5.66
N LEU A 129 6.28 17.05 -5.01
CA LEU A 129 7.07 18.23 -5.37
C LEU A 129 7.45 18.25 -6.88
N VAL A 130 7.59 17.08 -7.50
CA VAL A 130 7.93 16.97 -8.94
C VAL A 130 6.82 17.51 -9.82
N TYR A 131 5.55 17.29 -9.48
CA TYR A 131 4.44 17.85 -10.26
C TYR A 131 4.35 19.37 -10.12
N ASP A 132 4.52 19.90 -8.91
CA ASP A 132 4.60 21.36 -8.69
C ASP A 132 5.77 21.98 -9.48
N CYS A 133 6.91 21.30 -9.59
CA CYS A 133 8.07 21.79 -10.36
C CYS A 133 7.87 21.73 -11.89
N VAL A 134 7.12 20.77 -12.40
CA VAL A 134 7.01 20.53 -13.87
C VAL A 134 5.77 21.19 -14.46
N TYR A 135 4.67 21.30 -13.70
CA TYR A 135 3.36 21.68 -14.23
C TYR A 135 2.78 22.99 -13.68
N ARG A 136 3.43 23.68 -12.73
CA ARG A 136 2.92 24.95 -12.19
C ARG A 136 3.67 26.15 -12.79
N GLU A 137 2.94 26.98 -13.55
CA GLU A 137 3.48 28.24 -14.13
C GLU A 137 3.61 29.39 -13.11
N THR A 138 3.13 29.23 -11.88
CA THR A 138 3.12 30.34 -10.91
C THR A 138 4.30 30.26 -9.94
N LYS A 139 5.06 31.37 -9.91
CA LYS A 139 6.17 31.68 -9.01
C LYS A 139 5.80 31.45 -7.54
N SER A 140 5.86 30.21 -7.08
CA SER A 140 5.99 29.89 -5.66
C SER A 140 7.48 29.98 -5.35
N SER A 141 7.87 30.92 -4.49
CA SER A 141 9.17 30.84 -3.83
C SER A 141 9.12 29.64 -2.89
N VAL A 142 9.32 28.46 -3.44
CA VAL A 142 9.49 27.23 -2.69
C VAL A 142 10.74 27.44 -1.83
N GLY A 143 10.52 27.72 -0.55
CA GLY A 143 11.58 28.10 0.37
C GLY A 143 12.64 26.99 0.51
N ASP A 144 13.83 27.37 0.97
CA ASP A 144 15.03 26.51 1.06
C ASP A 144 14.79 25.14 1.73
N SER A 145 13.75 25.01 2.56
CA SER A 145 13.35 23.75 3.21
C SER A 145 12.89 22.67 2.22
N ALA A 146 12.07 23.00 1.23
CA ALA A 146 11.57 22.02 0.27
C ALA A 146 12.65 21.58 -0.72
N LEU A 147 13.60 22.48 -1.04
CA LEU A 147 14.81 22.14 -1.78
C LEU A 147 15.72 21.22 -0.96
N ALA A 148 15.84 21.46 0.35
CA ALA A 148 16.59 20.59 1.25
C ALA A 148 15.96 19.19 1.35
N GLU A 149 14.64 19.10 1.48
CA GLU A 149 13.91 17.83 1.48
C GLU A 149 14.05 17.07 0.16
N TYR A 150 13.95 17.75 -0.98
CA TYR A 150 14.17 17.13 -2.28
C TYR A 150 15.62 16.63 -2.41
N LYS A 151 16.62 17.41 -2.00
CA LYS A 151 18.03 16.98 -2.03
C LYS A 151 18.28 15.78 -1.12
N LEU A 152 17.63 15.72 0.03
CA LEU A 152 17.68 14.56 0.93
C LEU A 152 17.05 13.32 0.28
N TRP A 153 15.86 13.46 -0.30
CA TRP A 153 15.17 12.37 -0.99
C TRP A 153 15.94 11.89 -2.22
N HIS A 154 16.46 12.81 -3.03
CA HIS A 154 17.24 12.50 -4.22
C HIS A 154 18.57 11.84 -3.84
N SER A 155 19.26 12.31 -2.79
CA SER A 155 20.45 11.64 -2.26
C SER A 155 20.12 10.22 -1.77
N TRP A 156 18.97 10.02 -1.14
CA TRP A 156 18.51 8.70 -0.72
C TRP A 156 18.17 7.79 -1.91
N GLN A 157 17.47 8.30 -2.93
CA GLN A 157 17.18 7.57 -4.16
C GLN A 157 18.46 7.19 -4.92
N GLN A 158 19.43 8.10 -5.03
CA GLN A 158 20.71 7.80 -5.67
C GLN A 158 21.50 6.77 -4.87
N LYS A 159 21.45 6.81 -3.54
CA LYS A 159 22.00 5.74 -2.69
C LYS A 159 21.29 4.41 -2.89
N LEU A 160 19.98 4.39 -3.15
CA LEU A 160 19.25 3.17 -3.50
C LEU A 160 19.60 2.63 -4.90
N LEU A 161 19.88 3.51 -5.86
CA LEU A 161 20.26 3.13 -7.22
C LEU A 161 21.73 2.72 -7.33
N THR A 162 22.59 3.19 -6.41
CA THR A 162 24.04 2.92 -6.39
C THR A 162 24.45 1.88 -5.35
N ALA A 163 23.65 1.67 -4.30
CA ALA A 163 23.82 0.54 -3.42
C ALA A 163 23.22 -0.71 -4.10
N ASN A 164 23.97 -1.81 -4.09
CA ASN A 164 23.41 -3.17 -4.23
C ASN A 164 22.51 -3.52 -3.02
N ALA A 165 21.63 -2.60 -2.61
CA ALA A 165 20.65 -2.79 -1.56
C ALA A 165 19.34 -3.21 -2.22
N THR A 166 19.12 -4.51 -2.21
CA THR A 166 17.90 -5.17 -2.67
C THR A 166 16.70 -4.65 -1.87
N PHE A 167 15.95 -3.68 -2.39
CA PHE A 167 14.60 -3.43 -1.91
C PHE A 167 13.67 -4.42 -2.63
N TYR A 168 13.14 -5.38 -1.88
CA TYR A 168 12.16 -6.33 -2.38
C TYR A 168 10.80 -5.64 -2.55
N LEU A 169 10.45 -5.22 -3.77
CA LEU A 169 9.13 -5.57 -4.28
C LEU A 169 9.26 -7.02 -4.74
N GLY A 170 8.65 -7.96 -4.00
CA GLY A 170 8.90 -9.38 -4.22
C GLY A 170 8.52 -9.85 -5.62
N PHE A 171 9.52 -10.03 -6.48
CA PHE A 171 9.65 -11.17 -7.39
C PHE A 171 11.14 -11.51 -7.52
N GLN A 172 11.50 -12.74 -7.15
CA GLN A 172 12.81 -13.33 -7.42
C GLN A 172 12.61 -14.43 -8.47
N LEU A 173 13.11 -14.19 -9.69
CA LEU A 173 13.35 -15.24 -10.68
C LEU A 173 14.81 -15.69 -10.53
N GLN A 174 15.02 -16.96 -10.21
CA GLN A 174 16.32 -17.61 -10.38
C GLN A 174 16.25 -18.54 -11.58
N GLU A 175 17.13 -18.32 -12.54
CA GLU A 175 17.38 -19.22 -13.66
C GLU A 175 18.07 -20.49 -13.14
N ALA A 176 17.59 -21.66 -13.54
CA ALA A 176 18.27 -22.91 -13.23
C ALA A 176 19.62 -22.93 -13.97
N LYS A 177 20.73 -23.06 -13.25
CA LYS A 177 22.02 -23.36 -13.87
C LYS A 177 21.94 -24.74 -14.48
N ASN A 178 21.95 -24.81 -15.81
CA ASN A 178 22.26 -26.04 -16.53
C ASN A 178 23.64 -26.52 -16.09
N SER A 179 23.70 -27.71 -15.50
CA SER A 179 24.92 -28.51 -15.43
C SER A 179 24.58 -29.84 -16.06
N TYR A 180 25.14 -30.06 -17.25
CA TYR A 180 25.19 -31.33 -17.97
C TYR A 180 25.88 -32.41 -17.13
#